data_AF-A0A965UQN7-F1
#
_entry.id   AF-A0A965UQN7-F1
#
_cell.length_a   1.000
_cell.length_b   1.000
_cell.length_c   1.000
_cell.angle_alpha   90.00
_cell.angle_beta   90.00
_cell.angle_gamma   90.00
#
_symmetry.space_group_name_H-M   'P 1'
#
loop_
_entity.id
_entity.type
_entity.pdbx_description
1 polymer ?
#
loop_
_entity_poly.entity_id
_entity_poly.type
_entity_poly.pdbx_seq_one_letter_code
_entity_poly.pdbx_strand_id
1 'polypeptide(L)'
;MLMAAAIGGFTPFTQTFNSGSGTVSAPVGAKTCTITSDGGGGGGGYRNALSAGRGGGGGARCVTTVSVAFGDQISYSVGAGGIAGASLGSAGSAGGNTITSGGTGGFTGVAHSAGGGGGGAAAATPNATAGVASGGGTNTSGAAGNGINGGAGAGGGAGGLGSDNSIPQSSTTGSAPGGGGGGGDNVLSAAKDGASGRISFAWA
;
A
#
# COMPACT_ATOMS: atom_id res chain seq x y z
N MET A 1 -41.28 15.31 -35.40
CA MET A 1 -40.05 14.50 -35.58
C MET A 1 -39.17 14.77 -34.36
N LEU A 2 -39.22 13.90 -33.36
CA LEU A 2 -38.44 14.05 -32.13
C LEU A 2 -36.99 13.69 -32.47
N MET A 3 -36.07 14.65 -32.41
CA MET A 3 -34.65 14.35 -32.57
C MET A 3 -34.20 13.51 -31.38
N ALA A 4 -33.83 12.26 -31.63
CA ALA A 4 -33.16 11.43 -30.63
C ALA A 4 -31.82 12.09 -30.30
N ALA A 5 -31.73 12.71 -29.12
CA ALA A 5 -30.45 13.17 -28.60
C ALA A 5 -29.54 11.93 -28.49
N ALA A 6 -28.39 11.96 -29.17
CA ALA A 6 -27.38 10.93 -29.00
C ALA A 6 -26.99 10.91 -27.52
N ILE A 7 -27.39 9.85 -26.81
CA ILE A 7 -26.94 9.60 -25.46
C ILE A 7 -25.41 9.51 -25.52
N GLY A 8 -24.73 10.54 -25.03
CA GLY A 8 -23.27 10.53 -24.94
C GLY A 8 -22.85 9.27 -24.18
N GLY A 9 -22.09 8.41 -24.84
CA GLY A 9 -21.59 7.18 -24.22
C GLY A 9 -20.77 7.52 -22.97
N PHE A 10 -20.78 6.62 -21.99
CA PHE A 10 -19.93 6.77 -20.82
C PHE A 10 -18.45 6.69 -21.25
N THR A 11 -17.63 7.65 -20.84
CA THR A 11 -16.18 7.63 -21.07
C THR A 11 -15.50 7.06 -19.82
N PRO A 12 -14.83 5.89 -19.92
CA PRO A 12 -14.12 5.30 -18.80
C PRO A 12 -13.06 6.23 -18.21
N PHE A 13 -12.93 6.21 -16.88
CA PHE A 13 -11.90 6.98 -16.18
C PHE A 13 -11.52 6.32 -14.86
N THR A 14 -10.37 6.72 -14.31
CA THR A 14 -9.85 6.21 -13.03
C THR A 14 -9.70 7.32 -12.00
N GLN A 15 -10.26 7.13 -10.82
CA GLN A 15 -10.01 7.97 -9.64
C GLN A 15 -8.97 7.27 -8.75
N THR A 16 -7.93 7.98 -8.31
CA THR A 16 -6.85 7.41 -7.48
C THR A 16 -6.65 8.23 -6.21
N PHE A 17 -6.56 7.56 -5.07
CA PHE A 17 -6.27 8.16 -3.77
C PHE A 17 -5.00 7.53 -3.19
N ASN A 18 -4.04 8.37 -2.79
CA ASN A 18 -2.77 7.95 -2.19
C ASN A 18 -2.75 8.07 -0.65
N SER A 19 -3.82 8.59 -0.06
CA SER A 19 -3.98 8.77 1.39
C SER A 19 -5.46 9.04 1.74
N GLY A 20 -5.75 9.03 3.04
CA GLY A 20 -7.04 9.45 3.59
C GLY A 20 -8.12 8.38 3.56
N SER A 21 -9.34 8.80 3.86
CA SER A 21 -10.55 7.98 3.87
C SER A 21 -11.74 8.78 3.37
N GLY A 22 -12.75 8.09 2.84
CA GLY A 22 -13.95 8.75 2.36
C GLY A 22 -14.91 7.77 1.69
N THR A 23 -15.81 8.32 0.89
CA THR A 23 -16.79 7.57 0.10
C THR A 23 -16.69 8.03 -1.33
N VAL A 24 -16.75 7.08 -2.27
CA VAL A 24 -16.90 7.38 -3.71
C VAL A 24 -18.27 6.93 -4.20
N SER A 25 -18.81 7.65 -5.17
CA SER A 25 -20.09 7.34 -5.80
C SER A 25 -19.88 6.97 -7.27
N ALA A 26 -20.57 5.94 -7.74
CA ALA A 26 -20.58 5.53 -9.12
C ALA A 26 -21.15 6.65 -10.01
N PRO A 27 -20.38 7.11 -11.02
CA PRO A 27 -20.80 8.21 -11.89
C PRO A 27 -21.92 7.77 -12.83
N VAL A 28 -22.65 8.74 -13.38
CA VAL A 28 -23.71 8.46 -14.34
C VAL A 28 -23.13 7.74 -15.55
N GLY A 29 -23.79 6.67 -16.01
CA GLY A 29 -23.39 5.90 -17.18
C GLY A 29 -22.46 4.71 -16.89
N ALA A 30 -21.71 4.71 -15.78
CA ALA A 30 -20.88 3.56 -15.41
C ALA A 30 -21.74 2.31 -15.14
N LYS A 31 -21.23 1.15 -15.52
CA LYS A 31 -21.85 -0.17 -15.33
C LYS A 31 -21.00 -1.10 -14.49
N THR A 32 -19.71 -0.81 -14.41
CA THR A 32 -18.72 -1.58 -13.67
C THR A 32 -17.73 -0.66 -12.96
N CYS A 33 -17.20 -1.14 -11.86
CA CYS A 33 -16.08 -0.53 -11.15
C CYS A 33 -15.03 -1.59 -10.87
N THR A 34 -13.81 -1.38 -11.34
CA THR A 34 -12.65 -2.16 -10.88
C THR A 34 -11.94 -1.37 -9.79
N ILE A 35 -11.92 -1.96 -8.60
CA ILE A 35 -11.26 -1.41 -7.42
C ILE A 35 -9.92 -2.12 -7.26
N THR A 36 -8.84 -1.35 -7.22
CA THR A 36 -7.49 -1.84 -6.89
C THR A 36 -7.03 -1.18 -5.61
N SER A 37 -6.66 -1.98 -4.61
CA SER A 37 -6.13 -1.53 -3.34
C SER A 37 -4.72 -2.05 -3.14
N ASP A 38 -3.80 -1.17 -2.76
CA ASP A 38 -2.42 -1.46 -2.38
C ASP A 38 -2.21 -1.02 -0.93
N GLY A 39 -1.75 -1.92 -0.06
CA GLY A 39 -1.45 -1.62 1.35
C GLY A 39 -0.20 -0.76 1.52
N GLY A 40 -0.04 -0.09 2.66
CA GLY A 40 1.17 0.66 2.99
C GLY A 40 2.36 -0.27 3.28
N GLY A 41 3.58 0.16 2.95
CA GLY A 41 4.81 -0.54 3.32
C GLY A 41 5.18 -0.27 4.78
N GLY A 42 5.85 -1.20 5.45
CA GLY A 42 6.38 -0.99 6.80
C GLY A 42 7.64 -0.12 6.81
N GLY A 43 7.88 0.59 7.92
CA GLY A 43 9.09 1.38 8.12
C GLY A 43 10.31 0.52 8.43
N GLY A 44 11.50 0.99 8.08
CA GLY A 44 12.76 0.33 8.44
C GLY A 44 13.07 0.45 9.93
N GLY A 45 13.73 -0.57 10.48
CA GLY A 45 14.32 -0.55 11.81
C GLY A 45 15.68 0.14 11.83
N TYR A 46 16.06 0.65 12.99
CA TYR A 46 17.39 1.18 13.24
C TYR A 46 18.33 0.09 13.75
N ARG A 47 19.61 0.19 13.39
CA ARG A 47 20.65 -0.68 13.94
C ARG A 47 20.69 -0.65 15.46
N ASN A 48 21.24 -1.69 16.05
CA ASN A 48 21.67 -1.72 17.44
C ASN A 48 23.20 -1.85 17.53
N ALA A 49 23.72 -2.07 18.74
CA ALA A 49 25.16 -2.23 18.97
C ALA A 49 25.77 -3.45 18.26
N LEU A 50 24.95 -4.45 17.90
CA LEU A 50 25.39 -5.76 17.44
C LEU A 50 25.03 -6.06 15.98
N SER A 51 24.13 -5.30 15.36
CA SER A 51 23.58 -5.60 14.03
C SER A 51 22.94 -4.38 13.37
N ALA A 52 22.97 -4.35 12.03
CA ALA A 52 22.28 -3.36 11.21
C ALA A 52 20.76 -3.44 11.34
N GLY A 53 20.07 -2.31 11.17
CA GLY A 53 18.61 -2.25 11.21
C GLY A 53 18.00 -2.94 10.00
N ARG A 54 16.85 -3.60 10.18
CA ARG A 54 16.20 -4.35 9.09
C ARG A 54 15.26 -3.47 8.28
N GLY A 55 15.14 -3.73 6.98
CA GLY A 55 14.14 -3.07 6.14
C GLY A 55 12.71 -3.53 6.50
N GLY A 56 11.73 -2.64 6.30
CA GLY A 56 10.31 -2.95 6.48
C GLY A 56 9.74 -3.76 5.32
N GLY A 57 8.65 -4.49 5.53
CA GLY A 57 7.99 -5.29 4.50
C GLY A 57 7.15 -4.46 3.55
N GLY A 58 6.87 -4.98 2.36
CA GLY A 58 5.98 -4.34 1.40
C GLY A 58 4.50 -4.64 1.65
N GLY A 59 3.62 -3.72 1.27
CA GLY A 59 2.18 -3.89 1.30
C GLY A 59 1.66 -4.84 0.22
N ALA A 60 0.47 -5.40 0.47
CA ALA A 60 -0.23 -6.30 -0.45
C ALA A 60 -0.99 -5.55 -1.55
N ARG A 61 -1.50 -6.27 -2.54
CA ARG A 61 -2.41 -5.79 -3.58
C ARG A 61 -3.67 -6.66 -3.61
N CYS A 62 -4.82 -6.02 -3.68
CA CYS A 62 -6.13 -6.66 -3.84
C CYS A 62 -6.90 -5.99 -4.99
N VAL A 63 -7.51 -6.78 -5.87
CA VAL A 63 -8.31 -6.29 -7.00
C VAL A 63 -9.68 -6.97 -7.03
N THR A 64 -10.73 -6.16 -7.21
CA THR A 64 -12.13 -6.62 -7.31
C THR A 64 -12.85 -5.82 -8.38
N THR A 65 -13.65 -6.49 -9.21
CA THR A 65 -14.55 -5.82 -10.16
C THR A 65 -15.99 -6.12 -9.79
N VAL A 66 -16.83 -5.09 -9.77
CA VAL A 66 -18.26 -5.22 -9.47
C VAL A 66 -19.11 -4.47 -10.49
N SER A 67 -20.34 -4.95 -10.68
CA SER A 67 -21.37 -4.21 -11.40
C SER A 67 -21.88 -3.06 -10.53
N VAL A 68 -22.13 -1.89 -11.11
CA VAL A 68 -22.62 -0.71 -10.40
C VAL A 68 -23.76 -0.03 -11.16
N ALA A 69 -24.60 0.67 -10.42
CA ALA A 69 -25.56 1.65 -10.93
C ALA A 69 -25.16 3.06 -10.49
N PHE A 70 -25.71 4.07 -11.17
CA PHE A 70 -25.50 5.47 -10.79
C PHE A 70 -25.91 5.70 -9.32
N GLY A 71 -25.03 6.33 -8.55
CA GLY A 71 -25.29 6.66 -7.15
C GLY A 71 -24.95 5.56 -6.14
N ASP A 72 -24.56 4.36 -6.60
CA ASP A 72 -23.97 3.34 -5.73
C ASP A 72 -22.71 3.90 -5.06
N GLN A 73 -22.54 3.63 -3.77
CA GLN A 73 -21.47 4.20 -2.96
C GLN A 73 -20.63 3.12 -2.31
N ILE A 74 -19.34 3.40 -2.10
CA ILE A 74 -18.45 2.55 -1.32
C ILE A 74 -17.49 3.41 -0.49
N SER A 75 -17.32 3.05 0.78
CA SER A 75 -16.34 3.70 1.65
C SER A 75 -14.97 3.08 1.48
N TYR A 76 -13.93 3.89 1.65
CA TYR A 76 -12.54 3.46 1.55
C TYR A 76 -11.67 4.12 2.62
N SER A 77 -10.56 3.47 2.94
CA SER A 77 -9.42 4.10 3.60
C SER A 77 -8.11 3.59 3.00
N VAL A 78 -7.14 4.49 2.87
CA VAL A 78 -5.82 4.21 2.33
C VAL A 78 -4.83 4.01 3.47
N GLY A 79 -4.10 2.90 3.42
CA GLY A 79 -3.08 2.57 4.40
C GLY A 79 -1.91 3.56 4.37
N ALA A 80 -1.55 4.09 5.53
CA ALA A 80 -0.33 4.90 5.67
C ALA A 80 0.93 4.02 5.54
N GLY A 81 2.05 4.62 5.19
CA GLY A 81 3.35 3.97 5.33
C GLY A 81 3.72 3.84 6.82
N GLY A 82 4.44 2.78 7.16
CA GLY A 82 4.98 2.59 8.50
C GLY A 82 6.12 3.57 8.77
N ILE A 83 6.11 4.16 9.96
CA ILE A 83 7.16 5.08 10.41
C ILE A 83 8.42 4.29 10.73
N ALA A 84 9.58 4.79 10.34
CA ALA A 84 10.87 4.21 10.68
C ALA A 84 11.10 4.19 12.20
N GLY A 85 12.04 3.36 12.66
CA GLY A 85 12.57 3.50 14.01
C GLY A 85 13.09 4.94 14.23
N ALA A 86 12.98 5.48 15.44
CA ALA A 86 13.43 6.84 15.73
C ALA A 86 14.89 6.91 16.21
N SER A 87 15.44 5.80 16.72
CA SER A 87 16.74 5.76 17.39
C SER A 87 17.38 4.37 17.38
N LEU A 88 18.63 4.29 17.82
CA LEU A 88 19.37 3.02 17.98
C LEU A 88 18.53 1.96 18.72
N GLY A 89 18.42 0.77 18.12
CA GLY A 89 17.67 -0.35 18.70
C GLY A 89 16.14 -0.25 18.54
N SER A 90 15.61 0.77 17.87
CA SER A 90 14.17 0.88 17.62
C SER A 90 13.75 0.16 16.35
N ALA A 91 12.62 -0.53 16.41
CA ALA A 91 11.98 -1.13 15.24
C ALA A 91 11.15 -0.08 14.48
N GLY A 92 10.98 -0.31 13.18
CA GLY A 92 9.98 0.41 12.40
C GLY A 92 8.58 -0.09 12.71
N SER A 93 7.58 0.74 12.42
CA SER A 93 6.16 0.40 12.53
C SER A 93 5.67 -0.31 11.27
N ALA A 94 4.63 -1.13 11.42
CA ALA A 94 3.93 -1.71 10.27
C ALA A 94 3.20 -0.62 9.46
N GLY A 95 3.04 -0.87 8.16
CA GLY A 95 2.19 -0.07 7.29
C GLY A 95 0.70 -0.33 7.57
N GLY A 96 -0.15 0.62 7.21
CA GLY A 96 -1.59 0.50 7.32
C GLY A 96 -2.18 -0.33 6.18
N ASN A 97 -3.34 -0.93 6.45
CA ASN A 97 -4.13 -1.62 5.42
C ASN A 97 -4.86 -0.60 4.54
N THR A 98 -4.96 -0.88 3.25
CA THR A 98 -5.92 -0.19 2.37
C THR A 98 -7.17 -1.06 2.27
N ILE A 99 -8.31 -0.50 2.65
CA ILE A 99 -9.57 -1.25 2.74
C ILE A 99 -10.71 -0.54 2.03
N THR A 100 -11.67 -1.33 1.58
CA THR A 100 -13.03 -0.89 1.26
C THR A 100 -14.01 -1.46 2.27
N SER A 101 -15.05 -0.70 2.57
CA SER A 101 -16.12 -1.13 3.49
C SER A 101 -17.42 -0.39 3.19
N GLY A 102 -18.53 -0.93 3.69
CA GLY A 102 -19.82 -0.24 3.73
C GLY A 102 -20.30 0.30 2.38
N GLY A 103 -20.66 -0.60 1.47
CA GLY A 103 -21.17 -0.26 0.14
C GLY A 103 -22.69 -0.38 -0.04
N THR A 104 -23.24 0.41 -0.95
CA THR A 104 -24.65 0.33 -1.40
C THR A 104 -24.75 -0.22 -2.81
N GLY A 105 -25.92 -0.77 -3.15
CA GLY A 105 -26.22 -1.27 -4.49
C GLY A 105 -25.23 -2.33 -4.94
N GLY A 106 -24.57 -2.10 -6.08
CA GLY A 106 -23.54 -2.96 -6.63
C GLY A 106 -22.32 -3.19 -5.74
N PHE A 107 -22.10 -2.31 -4.75
CA PHE A 107 -21.02 -2.44 -3.77
C PHE A 107 -21.44 -3.16 -2.48
N THR A 108 -22.69 -3.59 -2.34
CA THR A 108 -23.14 -4.29 -1.14
C THR A 108 -22.37 -5.60 -0.95
N GLY A 109 -21.76 -5.78 0.22
CA GLY A 109 -20.93 -6.94 0.55
C GLY A 109 -19.50 -6.89 0.00
N VAL A 110 -19.14 -5.83 -0.74
CA VAL A 110 -17.76 -5.61 -1.19
C VAL A 110 -16.92 -5.13 -0.02
N ALA A 111 -16.11 -6.02 0.51
CA ALA A 111 -15.10 -5.71 1.52
C ALA A 111 -13.81 -6.43 1.15
N HIS A 112 -12.78 -5.65 0.85
CA HIS A 112 -11.46 -6.22 0.62
C HIS A 112 -10.38 -5.43 1.33
N SER A 113 -9.29 -6.12 1.63
CA SER A 113 -8.16 -5.61 2.39
C SER A 113 -6.87 -5.93 1.68
N ALA A 114 -6.12 -4.90 1.32
CA ALA A 114 -4.72 -5.00 0.97
C ALA A 114 -3.91 -4.68 2.23
N GLY A 115 -3.39 -5.72 2.88
CA GLY A 115 -2.69 -5.62 4.15
C GLY A 115 -1.39 -4.81 4.03
N GLY A 116 -1.06 -4.05 5.08
CA GLY A 116 0.21 -3.34 5.18
C GLY A 116 1.38 -4.28 5.48
N GLY A 117 2.58 -3.90 5.05
CA GLY A 117 3.81 -4.62 5.35
C GLY A 117 4.24 -4.45 6.82
N GLY A 118 4.87 -5.48 7.39
CA GLY A 118 5.41 -5.43 8.75
C GLY A 118 6.57 -4.44 8.89
N GLY A 119 6.78 -3.91 10.10
CA GLY A 119 7.92 -3.04 10.39
C GLY A 119 9.25 -3.79 10.44
N GLY A 120 10.33 -3.11 10.08
CA GLY A 120 11.70 -3.61 10.18
C GLY A 120 12.13 -3.77 11.62
N ALA A 121 12.64 -4.95 11.99
CA ALA A 121 13.19 -5.19 13.31
C ALA A 121 14.49 -4.39 13.56
N ALA A 122 14.76 -4.12 14.83
CA ALA A 122 16.00 -3.48 15.27
C ALA A 122 17.24 -4.41 15.26
N ALA A 123 17.05 -5.70 15.01
CA ALA A 123 18.07 -6.74 15.20
C ALA A 123 18.01 -7.85 14.15
N ALA A 124 18.99 -8.76 14.21
CA ALA A 124 19.32 -9.72 13.17
C ALA A 124 18.20 -10.69 12.73
N THR A 125 17.13 -10.90 13.52
CA THR A 125 16.05 -11.84 13.17
C THR A 125 14.71 -11.51 13.85
N PRO A 126 13.56 -11.79 13.20
CA PRO A 126 13.37 -12.14 11.78
C PRO A 126 13.19 -10.91 10.87
N ASN A 127 13.23 -11.15 9.56
CA ASN A 127 12.87 -10.15 8.54
C ASN A 127 11.45 -9.61 8.76
N ALA A 128 11.19 -8.39 8.28
CA ALA A 128 9.85 -7.82 8.30
C ALA A 128 8.88 -8.64 7.43
N THR A 129 7.68 -8.89 7.95
CA THR A 129 6.65 -9.66 7.24
C THR A 129 6.08 -8.90 6.05
N ALA A 130 5.71 -9.62 5.00
CA ALA A 130 4.92 -9.05 3.91
C ALA A 130 3.48 -8.72 4.36
N GLY A 131 2.86 -7.75 3.70
CA GLY A 131 1.41 -7.54 3.78
C GLY A 131 0.67 -8.66 3.04
N VAL A 132 -0.49 -9.05 3.56
CA VAL A 132 -1.37 -10.08 2.98
C VAL A 132 -2.64 -9.44 2.42
N ALA A 133 -3.08 -9.87 1.23
CA ALA A 133 -4.32 -9.41 0.60
C ALA A 133 -5.46 -10.42 0.78
N SER A 134 -6.70 -9.92 0.93
CA SER A 134 -7.91 -10.74 1.06
C SER A 134 -9.16 -10.01 0.56
N GLY A 135 -10.18 -10.77 0.17
CA GLY A 135 -11.52 -10.25 -0.14
C GLY A 135 -11.73 -9.80 -1.58
N GLY A 136 -10.69 -9.81 -2.42
CA GLY A 136 -10.82 -9.57 -3.85
C GLY A 136 -10.72 -10.81 -4.71
N GLY A 137 -10.99 -10.63 -6.01
CA GLY A 137 -10.86 -11.67 -7.03
C GLY A 137 -9.41 -11.98 -7.40
N THR A 138 -8.49 -11.02 -7.18
CA THR A 138 -7.05 -11.24 -7.30
C THR A 138 -6.35 -10.65 -6.07
N ASN A 139 -5.58 -11.49 -5.37
CA ASN A 139 -4.88 -11.13 -4.13
C ASN A 139 -3.40 -11.49 -4.28
N THR A 140 -2.54 -10.49 -4.13
CA THR A 140 -1.08 -10.67 -4.19
C THR A 140 -0.47 -10.11 -2.92
N SER A 141 0.20 -10.96 -2.14
CA SER A 141 0.94 -10.50 -0.96
C SER A 141 2.15 -9.65 -1.36
N GLY A 142 2.56 -8.73 -0.50
CA GLY A 142 3.81 -8.00 -0.68
C GLY A 142 5.03 -8.92 -0.52
N ALA A 143 6.23 -8.36 -0.60
CA ALA A 143 7.45 -9.06 -0.23
C ALA A 143 7.85 -8.73 1.20
N ALA A 144 8.44 -9.69 1.90
CA ALA A 144 9.13 -9.45 3.16
C ALA A 144 10.34 -8.53 2.94
N GLY A 145 10.74 -7.79 3.98
CA GLY A 145 12.06 -7.16 4.00
C GLY A 145 13.15 -8.24 3.95
N ASN A 146 14.34 -7.93 3.44
CA ASN A 146 15.48 -8.85 3.46
C ASN A 146 16.74 -8.16 3.97
N GLY A 147 17.13 -8.50 5.19
CA GLY A 147 18.26 -7.85 5.83
C GLY A 147 17.98 -6.36 5.97
N ILE A 148 18.89 -5.51 5.48
CA ILE A 148 18.74 -4.05 5.54
C ILE A 148 17.78 -3.50 4.46
N ASN A 149 17.40 -4.32 3.47
CA ASN A 149 16.55 -3.90 2.36
C ASN A 149 15.06 -4.10 2.71
N GLY A 150 14.25 -3.11 2.37
CA GLY A 150 12.80 -3.18 2.47
C GLY A 150 12.20 -4.12 1.42
N GLY A 151 11.02 -4.65 1.73
CA GLY A 151 10.25 -5.49 0.83
C GLY A 151 9.53 -4.68 -0.25
N ALA A 152 9.45 -5.20 -1.46
CA ALA A 152 8.64 -4.63 -2.53
C ALA A 152 7.14 -4.71 -2.23
N GLY A 153 6.39 -3.66 -2.58
CA GLY A 153 4.93 -3.73 -2.57
C GLY A 153 4.43 -4.61 -3.73
N ALA A 154 3.35 -5.36 -3.53
CA ALA A 154 2.78 -6.23 -4.57
C ALA A 154 2.33 -5.48 -5.84
N GLY A 155 2.07 -4.18 -5.69
CA GLY A 155 1.60 -3.29 -6.74
C GLY A 155 2.43 -2.05 -6.99
N GLY A 156 3.56 -1.92 -6.30
CA GLY A 156 4.43 -0.75 -6.39
C GLY A 156 5.90 -1.10 -6.48
N GLY A 157 6.75 -0.13 -6.16
CA GLY A 157 8.18 -0.31 -6.38
C GLY A 157 8.85 -1.17 -5.32
N ALA A 158 10.12 -1.45 -5.58
CA ALA A 158 10.99 -2.10 -4.63
C ALA A 158 11.00 -1.35 -3.29
N GLY A 159 11.21 -2.11 -2.21
CA GLY A 159 11.47 -1.52 -0.91
C GLY A 159 12.81 -0.79 -0.89
N GLY A 160 12.96 0.10 0.08
CA GLY A 160 14.14 0.94 0.24
C GLY A 160 15.40 0.14 0.54
N LEU A 161 16.54 0.59 0.02
CA LEU A 161 17.83 0.00 0.38
C LEU A 161 18.23 0.51 1.77
N GLY A 162 18.80 -0.35 2.59
CA GLY A 162 19.43 0.08 3.84
C GLY A 162 20.90 0.40 3.64
N SER A 163 21.49 1.09 4.61
CA SER A 163 22.94 1.30 4.68
C SER A 163 23.58 0.24 5.58
N ASP A 164 24.76 -0.23 5.21
CA ASP A 164 25.67 -0.94 6.11
C ASP A 164 27.02 -0.22 6.07
N ASN A 165 27.75 -0.25 7.18
CA ASN A 165 29.04 0.41 7.36
C ASN A 165 30.12 -0.07 6.35
N SER A 166 29.84 -1.13 5.60
CA SER A 166 30.68 -1.67 4.51
C SER A 166 30.40 -1.06 3.13
N ILE A 167 29.25 -0.39 2.93
CA ILE A 167 28.87 0.23 1.66
C ILE A 167 28.23 1.60 1.94
N PRO A 168 28.82 2.72 1.49
CA PRO A 168 28.24 4.05 1.65
C PRO A 168 27.01 4.20 0.73
N GLN A 169 25.91 3.56 1.08
CA GLN A 169 24.60 3.76 0.49
C GLN A 169 23.76 4.58 1.47
N SER A 170 23.14 5.65 0.99
CA SER A 170 22.12 6.36 1.76
C SER A 170 20.88 5.48 1.80
N SER A 171 20.34 5.23 2.99
CA SER A 171 19.08 4.51 3.12
C SER A 171 17.98 5.25 2.34
N THR A 172 17.14 4.49 1.60
CA THR A 172 16.05 5.06 0.80
C THR A 172 14.69 4.58 1.28
N THR A 173 13.64 5.34 0.98
CA THR A 173 12.25 4.88 1.11
C THR A 173 11.91 4.06 -0.14
N GLY A 174 11.18 2.96 0.03
CA GLY A 174 10.64 2.20 -1.11
C GLY A 174 9.69 3.05 -1.96
N SER A 175 9.45 2.65 -3.21
CA SER A 175 8.55 3.45 -4.06
C SER A 175 7.07 3.15 -3.76
N ALA A 176 6.24 4.18 -3.77
CA ALA A 176 4.79 4.02 -3.67
C ALA A 176 4.21 3.35 -4.93
N PRO A 177 3.10 2.59 -4.79
CA PRO A 177 2.46 2.25 -3.53
C PRO A 177 3.12 1.09 -2.78
N GLY A 178 3.14 1.17 -1.45
CA GLY A 178 3.38 -0.01 -0.60
C GLY A 178 4.80 -0.55 -0.52
N GLY A 179 5.82 0.09 -1.11
CA GLY A 179 7.22 -0.31 -0.89
C GLY A 179 7.66 -0.11 0.57
N GLY A 180 8.35 -1.08 1.16
CA GLY A 180 8.90 -0.99 2.52
C GLY A 180 10.04 0.02 2.66
N GLY A 181 10.32 0.48 3.88
CA GLY A 181 11.41 1.40 4.18
C GLY A 181 12.76 0.70 4.38
N GLY A 182 13.86 1.36 3.99
CA GLY A 182 15.23 0.85 4.21
C GLY A 182 15.67 0.92 5.67
N GLY A 183 16.47 -0.06 6.09
CA GLY A 183 17.08 -0.10 7.43
C GLY A 183 18.14 1.00 7.64
N GLY A 184 18.28 1.47 8.88
CA GLY A 184 19.21 2.54 9.25
C GLY A 184 20.53 2.07 9.86
N ASP A 185 21.59 2.83 9.61
CA ASP A 185 22.91 2.73 10.24
C ASP A 185 23.29 4.07 10.92
N ASN A 186 23.68 4.03 12.20
CA ASN A 186 23.99 5.16 13.09
C ASN A 186 25.07 6.11 12.55
N VAL A 187 25.94 5.63 11.66
CA VAL A 187 27.11 6.41 11.23
C VAL A 187 26.77 7.27 10.01
N LEU A 188 25.87 6.80 9.13
CA LEU A 188 25.72 7.35 7.78
C LEU A 188 24.27 7.58 7.35
N SER A 189 23.27 6.91 7.93
CA SER A 189 21.88 7.10 7.47
C SER A 189 20.80 6.65 8.46
N ALA A 190 19.84 7.54 8.72
CA ALA A 190 18.61 7.20 9.43
C ALA A 190 17.83 6.06 8.76
N ALA A 191 17.11 5.22 9.51
CA ALA A 191 16.13 4.32 8.91
C ALA A 191 15.05 5.14 8.16
N LYS A 192 14.39 4.52 7.19
CA LYS A 192 13.42 5.21 6.33
C LYS A 192 12.01 4.68 6.51
N ASP A 193 11.05 5.57 6.35
CA ASP A 193 9.64 5.24 6.38
C ASP A 193 9.29 4.34 5.18
N GLY A 194 8.23 3.55 5.34
CA GLY A 194 7.60 2.84 4.24
C GLY A 194 6.76 3.77 3.38
N ALA A 195 6.54 3.38 2.12
CA ALA A 195 5.67 4.11 1.22
C ALA A 195 4.19 3.94 1.59
N SER A 196 3.39 4.97 1.32
CA SER A 196 1.94 4.90 1.49
C SER A 196 1.31 3.85 0.58
N GLY A 197 0.14 3.36 0.98
CA GLY A 197 -0.74 2.60 0.12
C GLY A 197 -1.39 3.47 -0.96
N ARG A 198 -2.28 2.85 -1.73
CA ARG A 198 -3.08 3.50 -2.77
C ARG A 198 -4.39 2.75 -2.96
N ILE A 199 -5.44 3.46 -3.31
CA ILE A 199 -6.65 2.85 -3.87
C ILE A 199 -7.04 3.55 -5.17
N SER A 200 -7.49 2.78 -6.16
CA SER A 200 -8.02 3.32 -7.41
C SER A 200 -9.34 2.68 -7.80
N PHE A 201 -10.24 3.48 -8.36
CA PHE A 201 -11.55 3.10 -8.88
C PHE A 201 -11.59 3.38 -10.37
N ALA A 202 -11.54 2.34 -11.18
CA ALA A 202 -11.65 2.42 -12.64
C ALA A 202 -13.11 2.15 -13.04
N TRP A 203 -13.78 3.17 -13.57
CA TRP A 203 -15.18 3.13 -13.97
C TRP A 203 -15.30 2.81 -15.46
N ALA A 204 -16.22 1.91 -15.82
CA ALA A 204 -16.55 1.55 -17.21
C ALA A 204 -18.04 1.22 -17.35
#